data_AF-A0A534WUW2-F1
#
_entry.id   AF-A0A534WUW2-F1
#
_cell.length_a   1.000
_cell.length_b   1.000
_cell.length_c   1.000
_cell.angle_alpha   90.00
_cell.angle_beta   90.00
_cell.angle_gamma   90.00
#
_symmetry.space_group_name_H-M   'P 1'
#
loop_
_entity.id
_entity.type
_entity.pdbx_description
1 polymer ?
#
loop_
_entity_poly.entity_id
_entity_poly.type
_entity_poly.pdbx_seq_one_letter_code
_entity_poly.pdbx_strand_id
1 'polypeptide(L)'
;MYILRSLAGVQWPTASVILHFCDKRPYPILDYRALWSLGFAKPPAYTFEVWWAYTGFVRQLAHSTGHDMRTIDRALWQFSKTRQG
;
A
#
# COMPACT_ATOMS: atom_id res chain seq x y z
N MET A 1 -1.82 -12.46 -3.98
CA MET A 1 -2.69 -11.54 -4.74
C MET A 1 -3.79 -12.24 -5.53
N TYR A 2 -3.48 -13.12 -6.48
CA TYR A 2 -4.50 -13.73 -7.36
C TYR A 2 -5.62 -14.49 -6.62
N ILE A 3 -5.27 -15.34 -5.64
CA ILE A 3 -6.26 -16.10 -4.85
C ILE A 3 -7.23 -15.17 -4.09
N LEU A 4 -6.71 -14.12 -3.44
CA LEU A 4 -7.55 -13.16 -2.71
C LEU A 4 -8.53 -12.44 -3.65
N ARG A 5 -8.08 -12.10 -4.86
CA ARG A 5 -8.93 -11.43 -5.85
C ARG A 5 -9.97 -12.33 -6.53
N SER A 6 -9.93 -13.64 -6.29
CA SER A 6 -11.01 -14.55 -6.70
C SER A 6 -12.24 -14.43 -5.78
N LEU A 7 -12.11 -13.79 -4.62
CA LEU A 7 -13.23 -13.50 -3.73
C LEU A 7 -14.06 -12.33 -4.27
N ALA A 8 -15.39 -12.44 -4.19
CA ALA A 8 -16.30 -11.39 -4.63
C ALA A 8 -16.03 -10.06 -3.89
N GLY A 9 -15.86 -8.97 -4.64
CA GLY A 9 -15.59 -7.64 -4.09
C GLY A 9 -14.15 -7.38 -3.66
N VAL A 10 -13.25 -8.36 -3.78
CA VAL A 10 -11.84 -8.20 -3.38
C VAL A 10 -10.98 -7.77 -4.57
N GLN A 11 -10.75 -6.47 -4.71
CA GLN A 11 -9.83 -5.90 -5.69
C GLN A 11 -8.45 -5.63 -5.06
N TRP A 12 -7.52 -5.05 -5.83
CA TRP A 12 -6.13 -4.83 -5.38
C TRP A 12 -5.99 -4.13 -4.02
N PRO A 13 -6.68 -3.00 -3.73
CA PRO A 13 -6.60 -2.34 -2.43
C PRO A 13 -7.06 -3.26 -1.29
N THR A 14 -8.23 -3.89 -1.46
CA THR A 14 -8.82 -4.79 -0.46
C THR A 14 -7.94 -6.00 -0.20
N ALA A 15 -7.40 -6.61 -1.25
CA ALA A 15 -6.46 -7.72 -1.11
C ALA A 15 -5.17 -7.29 -0.37
N SER A 16 -4.71 -6.05 -0.56
CA SER A 16 -3.54 -5.51 0.13
C SER A 16 -3.83 -5.32 1.63
N VAL A 17 -5.02 -4.84 1.98
CA VAL A 17 -5.49 -4.76 3.38
C VAL A 17 -5.51 -6.15 4.03
N ILE A 18 -6.10 -7.15 3.35
CA ILE A 18 -6.14 -8.52 3.88
C ILE A 18 -4.71 -9.04 4.13
N LEU A 19 -3.78 -8.85 3.19
CA LEU A 19 -2.39 -9.26 3.38
C LEU A 19 -1.71 -8.51 4.53
N HIS A 20 -1.93 -7.20 4.66
CA HIS A 20 -1.35 -6.38 5.73
C HIS A 20 -1.74 -6.88 7.13
N PHE A 21 -2.99 -7.32 7.30
CA PHE A 21 -3.51 -7.72 8.62
C PHE A 21 -3.42 -9.22 8.89
N CYS A 22 -3.44 -10.06 7.86
CA CYS A 22 -3.56 -11.51 8.02
C CYS A 22 -2.31 -12.31 7.65
N ASP A 23 -1.30 -11.68 7.03
CA ASP A 23 -0.01 -12.31 6.75
C ASP A 23 1.07 -11.79 7.71
N LYS A 24 2.08 -12.60 8.02
CA LYS A 24 3.20 -12.21 8.89
C LYS A 24 4.25 -11.36 8.16
N ARG A 25 4.26 -11.39 6.83
CA ARG A 25 5.19 -10.62 6.00
C ARG A 25 4.74 -9.15 5.93
N PRO A 26 5.68 -8.21 5.78
CA PRO A 26 5.35 -6.79 5.74
C PRO A 26 4.74 -6.42 4.38
N TYR A 27 3.43 -6.49 4.26
CA TYR A 27 2.69 -6.02 3.07
C TYR A 27 2.09 -4.64 3.35
N PRO A 28 2.34 -3.61 2.51
CA PRO A 28 1.71 -2.31 2.69
C PRO A 28 0.23 -2.32 2.28
N ILE A 29 -0.51 -1.29 2.69
CA ILE A 29 -1.86 -1.05 2.22
C ILE A 29 -1.83 -0.19 0.95
N LEU A 30 -2.23 -0.76 -0.18
CA LEU A 30 -2.39 -0.01 -1.43
C LEU A 30 -3.59 0.94 -1.34
N ASP A 31 -3.31 2.20 -0.98
CA ASP A 31 -4.30 3.26 -0.79
C ASP A 31 -3.99 4.48 -1.67
N TYR A 32 -5.03 5.16 -2.19
CA TYR A 32 -4.84 6.29 -3.09
C TYR A 32 -4.15 7.49 -2.43
N ARG A 33 -4.32 7.68 -1.11
CA ARG A 33 -3.64 8.71 -0.32
C ARG A 33 -2.18 8.35 -0.11
N ALA A 34 -1.89 7.07 0.14
CA ALA A 34 -0.51 6.61 0.23
C ALA A 34 0.22 6.81 -1.12
N LEU A 35 -0.43 6.50 -2.24
CA LEU A 35 0.10 6.75 -3.58
C LEU A 35 0.30 8.26 -3.84
N TRP A 36 -0.65 9.11 -3.44
CA TRP A 36 -0.51 10.56 -3.56
C TRP A 36 0.73 11.08 -2.83
N SER A 37 0.97 10.59 -1.60
CA SER A 37 2.16 10.94 -0.82
C SER A 37 3.48 10.52 -1.47
N LEU A 38 3.44 9.56 -2.40
CA LEU A 38 4.58 9.13 -3.21
C LEU A 38 4.66 9.87 -4.56
N GLY A 39 3.85 10.90 -4.78
CA GLY A 39 3.91 11.76 -5.96
C GLY A 39 2.93 11.39 -7.08
N PHE A 40 2.06 10.41 -6.89
CA PHE A 40 1.05 10.06 -7.88
C PHE A 40 -0.10 11.07 -7.87
N ALA A 41 -0.26 11.86 -8.93
CA ALA A 41 -1.38 12.79 -9.07
C ALA A 41 -2.74 12.07 -9.19
N LYS A 42 -2.74 10.88 -9.80
CA LYS A 42 -3.88 9.96 -9.89
C LYS A 42 -3.40 8.53 -9.67
N PRO A 43 -4.22 7.64 -9.09
CA PRO A 43 -3.86 6.23 -8.98
C PRO A 43 -3.62 5.63 -10.37
N PRO A 44 -2.52 4.89 -10.57
CA PRO A 44 -2.30 4.14 -11.80
C PRO A 44 -3.33 3.01 -11.93
N ALA A 45 -3.42 2.41 -13.12
CA ALA A 45 -4.09 1.13 -13.26
C ALA A 45 -3.40 0.10 -12.35
N TYR A 46 -4.18 -0.58 -11.52
CA TYR A 46 -3.63 -1.58 -10.61
C TYR A 46 -3.35 -2.88 -11.37
N THR A 47 -2.06 -3.16 -11.53
CA THR A 47 -1.53 -4.42 -12.04
C THR A 47 -0.64 -5.08 -10.98
N PHE A 48 -0.20 -6.31 -11.24
CA PHE A 48 0.70 -7.00 -10.33
C PHE A 48 2.04 -6.26 -10.21
N GLU A 49 2.55 -5.79 -11.33
CA GLU A 49 3.82 -5.08 -11.46
C GLU A 49 3.79 -3.79 -10.65
N VAL A 50 2.70 -3.01 -10.77
CA VAL A 50 2.51 -1.78 -9.99
C VAL A 50 2.43 -2.09 -8.49
N TRP A 51 1.62 -3.07 -8.10
CA TRP A 51 1.48 -3.45 -6.69
C TRP A 51 2.80 -3.98 -6.10
N TRP A 52 3.56 -4.76 -6.87
CA TRP A 52 4.83 -5.32 -6.41
C TRP A 52 5.92 -4.25 -6.32
N ALA A 53 6.00 -3.33 -7.29
CA ALA A 53 6.90 -2.19 -7.24
C ALA A 53 6.60 -1.30 -6.03
N TYR A 54 5.33 -0.99 -5.79
CA TYR A 54 4.88 -0.27 -4.58
C TYR A 54 5.27 -1.04 -3.31
N THR A 55 5.02 -2.35 -3.26
CA THR A 55 5.38 -3.19 -2.12
C THR A 55 6.88 -3.19 -1.83
N GLY A 56 7.71 -3.31 -2.88
CA GLY A 56 9.16 -3.26 -2.75
C GLY A 56 9.64 -1.91 -2.23
N PHE A 57 9.11 -0.82 -2.78
CA PHE A 57 9.44 0.54 -2.37
C PHE A 57 9.10 0.78 -0.89
N VAL A 58 7.87 0.46 -0.45
CA VAL A 58 7.46 0.73 0.93
C VAL A 58 8.21 -0.18 1.93
N ARG A 59 8.58 -1.40 1.55
CA ARG A 59 9.46 -2.26 2.36
C ARG A 59 10.84 -1.65 2.52
N GLN A 60 11.42 -1.12 1.45
CA GLN A 60 12.71 -0.44 1.51
C GLN A 60 12.62 0.80 2.41
N LEU A 61 11.52 1.56 2.33
CA LEU A 61 11.28 2.73 3.17
C LEU A 61 11.14 2.36 4.66
N ALA A 62 10.40 1.30 4.98
CA ALA A 62 10.31 0.76 6.33
C ALA A 62 11.69 0.35 6.86
N HIS A 63 12.45 -0.37 6.04
CA HIS A 63 13.80 -0.79 6.40
C HIS A 63 14.76 0.41 6.62
N SER A 64 14.76 1.40 5.73
CA SER A 64 15.66 2.55 5.83
C SER A 64 15.34 3.50 6.98
N THR A 65 14.08 3.52 7.44
CA THR A 65 13.64 4.36 8.56
C THR A 65 13.63 3.62 9.91
N GLY A 66 13.72 2.29 9.90
CA GLY A 66 13.63 1.47 11.10
C GLY A 66 12.21 1.35 11.68
N HIS A 67 11.19 1.77 10.93
CA HIS A 67 9.78 1.70 11.36
C HIS A 67 9.05 0.50 10.77
N ASP A 68 8.03 0.01 11.47
CA ASP A 68 7.19 -1.06 10.97
C ASP A 68 6.28 -0.61 9.81
N MET A 69 5.76 -1.60 9.06
CA MET A 69 4.94 -1.35 7.87
C MET A 69 3.69 -0.51 8.20
N ARG A 70 3.06 -0.75 9.35
CA ARG A 70 1.87 -0.02 9.79
C ARG A 70 2.16 1.45 10.06
N THR A 71 3.32 1.75 10.64
CA THR A 71 3.78 3.11 10.92
C THR A 71 4.03 3.84 9.60
N ILE A 72 4.67 3.19 8.62
CA ILE A 72 4.88 3.77 7.29
C ILE A 72 3.56 4.02 6.56
N ASP A 73 2.65 3.04 6.53
CA ASP A 73 1.32 3.21 5.90
C ASP A 73 0.55 4.39 6.50
N ARG A 74 0.54 4.51 7.84
CA ARG A 74 -0.09 5.64 8.54
C ARG A 74 0.60 6.97 8.23
N ALA A 75 1.93 7.00 8.17
CA ALA A 75 2.68 8.20 7.86
C ALA A 75 2.37 8.71 6.44
N LEU A 76 2.39 7.81 5.45
CA LEU A 76 2.03 8.15 4.07
C LEU A 76 0.58 8.64 3.99
N TRP A 77 -0.35 7.95 4.62
CA TRP A 77 -1.75 8.36 4.61
C TRP A 77 -1.96 9.72 5.30
N GLN A 78 -1.33 9.93 6.45
CA GLN A 78 -1.44 11.17 7.23
C GLN A 78 -0.83 12.36 6.48
N PHE A 79 0.28 12.15 5.77
CA PHE A 79 0.89 13.19 4.94
C PHE A 79 -0.06 13.68 3.84
N SER A 80 -0.72 12.76 3.13
CA SER A 80 -1.74 13.10 2.14
C SER A 80 -2.92 13.82 2.79
N LYS A 81 -3.47 13.30 3.89
CA LYS A 81 -4.57 13.97 4.61
C LYS A 81 -4.25 15.42 4.97
N THR A 82 -3.03 15.70 5.43
CA THR A 82 -2.64 17.05 5.83
C THR A 82 -2.39 17.99 4.65
N ARG A 83 -2.04 17.47 3.47
CA ARG A 83 -1.63 18.30 2.31
C ARG A 83 -2.61 18.31 1.13
N GLN A 84 -3.50 17.33 1.05
CA GLN A 84 -4.48 17.18 -0.04
C GLN A 84 -5.89 17.59 0.40
N GLY A 85 -6.20 17.55 1.70
CA GLY A 85 -7.55 17.69 2.25
C GLY A 85 -8.25 16.34 2.42
#